data_AF-A0A5D2Y103-F1
#
_entry.id   AF-A0A5D2Y103-F1
#
_cell.length_a   1.000
_cell.length_b   1.000
_cell.length_c   1.000
_cell.angle_alpha   90.00
_cell.angle_beta   90.00
_cell.angle_gamma   90.00
#
_symmetry.space_group_name_H-M   'P 1'
#
loop_
_entity.id
_entity.type
_entity.pdbx_description
1 polymer ?
#
loop_
_entity_poly.entity_id
_entity_poly.type
_entity_poly.pdbx_seq_one_letter_code
_entity_poly.pdbx_strand_id
1 'polypeptide(L)'
;MLFIFIFMKFSLFCSYLECFNRFSEVAELKLVWWLEVKGMIDIRILSSNTNYAAYRVFKLRNRRTIGFRHRAVGFHINVGGITSTEVRRVSLDPSQNETQHVREREDRWMEVEMGEFFNEFGDDGTVQLSLREVDTSYFKQGLIIEGIELRPKDTGS
;
A
#
# COMPACT_ATOMS: atom_id res chain seq x y z
N MET A 1 8.25 7.58 -13.73
CA MET A 1 7.38 6.92 -12.73
C MET A 1 7.85 5.49 -12.59
N LEU A 2 8.48 5.16 -11.47
CA LEU A 2 9.02 3.82 -11.25
C LEU A 2 7.94 2.97 -10.56
N PHE A 3 7.39 2.00 -11.29
CA PHE A 3 6.46 1.02 -10.74
C PHE A 3 7.27 -0.15 -10.21
N ILE A 4 7.39 -0.27 -8.90
CA ILE A 4 8.07 -1.42 -8.30
C ILE A 4 6.99 -2.38 -7.83
N PHE A 5 6.81 -3.45 -8.59
CA PHE A 5 6.12 -4.63 -8.10
C PHE A 5 6.89 -5.16 -6.92
N ILE A 6 6.23 -5.25 -5.78
CA ILE A 6 6.81 -5.96 -4.67
C ILE A 6 6.16 -7.33 -4.59
N PHE A 7 6.98 -8.38 -4.50
CA PHE A 7 6.52 -9.69 -4.06
C PHE A 7 5.84 -9.54 -2.71
N MET A 8 4.51 -9.47 -2.74
CA MET A 8 3.69 -9.40 -1.54
C MET A 8 3.69 -10.80 -0.93
N LYS A 9 4.39 -10.95 0.20
CA LYS A 9 4.19 -12.13 1.06
C LYS A 9 2.83 -11.97 1.75
N PHE A 10 1.83 -12.68 1.25
CA PHE A 10 0.54 -12.83 1.92
C PHE A 10 0.60 -13.98 2.93
N SER A 11 -0.12 -13.85 4.02
CA SER A 11 -0.55 -15.00 4.81
C SER A 11 -1.58 -15.79 3.98
N LEU A 12 -1.12 -16.79 3.22
CA LEU A 12 -1.80 -17.98 2.65
C LEU A 12 -3.22 -17.91 2.02
N PHE A 13 -3.85 -16.74 1.87
CA PHE A 13 -5.26 -16.62 1.45
C PHE A 13 -5.48 -15.53 0.41
N CYS A 14 -4.58 -15.45 -0.57
CA CYS A 14 -4.69 -14.54 -1.69
C CYS A 14 -4.70 -15.35 -3.00
N SER A 15 -5.58 -15.00 -3.94
CA SER A 15 -5.48 -15.51 -5.31
C SER A 15 -4.93 -14.42 -6.21
N TYR A 16 -3.99 -14.77 -7.07
CA TYR A 16 -3.55 -13.89 -8.15
C TYR A 16 -4.63 -13.90 -9.25
N LEU A 17 -5.03 -12.72 -9.70
CA LEU A 17 -5.88 -12.53 -10.86
C LEU A 17 -5.03 -11.93 -11.97
N GLU A 18 -5.07 -12.51 -13.16
CA GLU A 18 -4.55 -11.83 -14.35
C GLU A 18 -5.47 -10.64 -14.68
N CYS A 19 -4.91 -9.44 -14.73
CA CYS A 19 -5.65 -8.24 -15.10
C CYS A 19 -5.18 -7.78 -16.49
N PHE A 20 -6.09 -7.76 -17.47
CA PHE A 20 -5.84 -7.13 -18.77
C PHE A 20 -5.92 -5.59 -18.64
N ASN A 21 -4.99 -5.00 -17.90
CA ASN A 21 -4.48 -3.65 -18.13
C ASN A 21 -3.34 -3.36 -17.15
N ARG A 22 -2.17 -3.02 -17.71
CA ARG A 22 -0.96 -2.49 -17.05
C ARG A 22 -0.12 -3.44 -16.17
N PHE A 23 -0.68 -4.42 -15.46
CA PHE A 23 0.06 -5.37 -14.60
C PHE A 23 -0.34 -6.83 -14.88
N SER A 24 0.60 -7.78 -14.87
CA SER A 24 0.31 -9.21 -15.17
C SER A 24 -0.42 -9.93 -14.04
N GLU A 25 -0.28 -9.49 -12.79
CA GLU A 25 -0.87 -10.14 -11.62
C GLU A 25 -1.34 -9.09 -10.59
N VAL A 26 -2.57 -9.23 -10.10
CA VAL A 26 -3.09 -8.49 -8.94
C VAL A 26 -3.48 -9.46 -7.83
N ALA A 27 -3.48 -8.99 -6.59
CA ALA A 27 -3.71 -9.84 -5.44
C ALA A 27 -5.08 -9.57 -4.80
N GLU A 28 -5.97 -10.58 -4.80
CA GLU A 28 -7.28 -10.48 -4.14
C GLU A 28 -7.26 -11.12 -2.74
N LEU A 29 -7.52 -10.31 -1.72
CA LEU A 29 -7.73 -10.78 -0.36
C LEU A 29 -9.04 -11.58 -0.27
N LYS A 30 -8.91 -12.88 0.02
CA LYS A 30 -10.04 -13.74 0.39
C LYS A 30 -10.47 -13.45 1.83
N LEU A 31 -11.23 -14.34 2.46
CA LEU A 31 -11.72 -14.15 3.82
C LEU A 31 -10.62 -14.49 4.83
N VAL A 32 -10.16 -13.49 5.59
CA VAL A 32 -9.10 -13.64 6.60
C VAL A 32 -9.44 -12.93 7.92
N TRP A 33 -8.82 -13.38 9.01
CA TRP A 33 -8.89 -12.72 10.32
C TRP A 33 -7.79 -11.67 10.51
N TRP A 34 -6.61 -11.95 9.95
CA TRP A 34 -5.41 -11.12 10.05
C TRP A 34 -4.97 -10.72 8.66
N LEU A 35 -4.78 -9.42 8.43
CA LEU A 35 -4.22 -8.88 7.19
C LEU A 35 -2.87 -8.24 7.46
N GLU A 36 -1.84 -8.76 6.80
CA GLU A 36 -0.54 -8.12 6.71
C GLU A 36 0.01 -8.30 5.30
N VAL A 37 0.39 -7.19 4.69
CA VAL A 37 1.00 -7.10 3.38
C VAL A 37 2.31 -6.38 3.56
N LYS A 38 3.41 -6.99 3.12
CA LYS A 38 4.73 -6.38 3.14
C LYS A 38 5.27 -6.29 1.73
N GLY A 39 6.01 -5.23 1.49
CA GLY A 39 6.92 -5.17 0.39
C GLY A 39 8.24 -4.52 0.76
N MET A 40 9.32 -5.07 0.22
CA MET A 40 10.68 -4.52 0.32
C MET A 40 11.10 -3.98 -1.04
N ILE A 41 11.68 -2.79 -1.03
CA ILE A 41 12.26 -2.11 -2.17
C ILE A 41 13.72 -1.84 -1.85
N ASP A 42 14.60 -2.18 -2.78
CA ASP A 42 16.00 -1.77 -2.74
C ASP A 42 16.09 -0.29 -3.11
N ILE A 43 16.55 0.59 -2.21
CA ILE A 43 16.56 2.04 -2.48
C ILE A 43 17.58 2.43 -3.54
N ARG A 44 18.54 1.55 -3.85
CA ARG A 44 19.58 1.80 -4.87
C ARG A 44 19.01 1.89 -6.29
N ILE A 45 17.79 1.39 -6.51
CA ILE A 45 17.09 1.54 -7.79
C ILE A 45 16.36 2.89 -7.92
N LEU A 46 16.29 3.66 -6.83
CA LEU A 46 15.70 4.99 -6.78
C LEU A 46 16.79 6.05 -6.94
N SER A 47 16.43 7.20 -7.51
CA SER A 47 17.33 8.36 -7.52
C SER A 47 17.64 8.80 -6.08
N SER A 48 18.92 9.05 -5.80
CA SER A 48 19.39 9.59 -4.52
C SER A 48 18.96 11.04 -4.31
N ASN A 49 19.10 11.53 -3.08
CA ASN A 49 18.77 12.89 -2.65
C ASN A 49 17.36 13.32 -3.07
N THR A 50 16.41 12.40 -2.93
CA THR A 50 15.04 12.58 -3.42
C THR A 50 14.08 12.13 -2.33
N ASN A 51 13.09 12.97 -2.03
CA ASN A 51 11.97 12.57 -1.18
C ASN A 51 10.97 11.78 -2.01
N TYR A 52 10.55 10.61 -1.54
CA TYR A 52 9.57 9.78 -2.21
C TYR A 52 8.31 9.67 -1.37
N ALA A 53 7.16 9.90 -2.00
CA ALA A 53 5.88 9.47 -1.47
C ALA A 53 5.53 8.08 -1.99
N ALA A 54 5.11 7.21 -1.08
CA ALA A 54 4.61 5.89 -1.39
C ALA A 54 3.09 5.91 -1.48
N TYR A 55 2.54 5.39 -2.58
CA TYR A 55 1.10 5.25 -2.79
C TYR A 55 0.71 3.79 -2.88
N ARG A 56 -0.36 3.40 -2.18
CA ARG A 56 -1.01 2.11 -2.35
C ARG A 56 -2.03 2.21 -3.46
N VAL A 57 -2.00 1.31 -4.42
CA VAL A 57 -3.03 1.22 -5.48
C VAL A 57 -3.88 -0.03 -5.29
N PHE A 58 -5.19 0.15 -5.19
CA PHE A 58 -6.11 -0.91 -4.79
C PHE A 58 -7.54 -0.71 -5.31
N LYS A 59 -8.34 -1.77 -5.23
CA LYS A 59 -9.78 -1.79 -5.49
C LYS A 59 -10.47 -2.48 -4.34
N LEU A 60 -11.73 -2.13 -4.09
CA LEU A 60 -12.61 -2.85 -3.20
C LEU A 60 -13.65 -3.58 -4.05
N ARG A 61 -13.81 -4.88 -3.80
CA ARG A 61 -14.73 -5.74 -4.54
C ARG A 61 -16.19 -5.48 -4.12
N ASN A 62 -16.75 -4.34 -4.53
CA ASN A 62 -18.16 -3.94 -4.38
C ASN A 62 -18.92 -4.68 -3.25
N ARG A 63 -20.00 -5.41 -3.59
CA ARG A 63 -20.91 -6.11 -2.66
C ARG A 63 -20.26 -7.22 -1.81
N ARG A 64 -18.97 -7.51 -1.98
CA ARG A 64 -18.24 -8.58 -1.26
C ARG A 64 -17.12 -8.05 -0.37
N THR A 65 -16.97 -6.72 -0.24
CA THR A 65 -16.01 -6.14 0.69
C THR A 65 -16.51 -6.25 2.12
N ILE A 66 -15.70 -6.82 3.00
CA ILE A 66 -16.01 -6.99 4.44
C ILE A 66 -14.81 -6.48 5.24
N GLY A 67 -15.09 -5.80 6.36
CA GLY A 67 -14.06 -5.42 7.34
C GLY A 67 -13.30 -4.13 7.06
N PHE A 68 -13.60 -3.41 5.98
CA PHE A 68 -12.91 -2.14 5.66
C PHE A 68 -13.79 -0.89 5.82
N ARG A 69 -15.11 -1.06 5.84
CA ARG A 69 -16.06 0.05 5.97
C ARG A 69 -15.89 0.78 7.30
N HIS A 70 -15.61 2.09 7.24
CA HIS A 70 -15.34 2.95 8.40
C HIS A 70 -14.21 2.43 9.32
N ARG A 71 -13.28 1.64 8.77
CA ARG A 71 -12.16 1.06 9.53
C ARG A 71 -10.85 1.45 8.87
N ALA A 72 -10.00 2.13 9.63
CA ALA A 72 -8.69 2.52 9.17
C ALA A 72 -7.71 1.35 9.23
N VAL A 73 -6.92 1.14 8.18
CA VAL A 73 -5.78 0.22 8.17
C VAL A 73 -4.50 0.98 8.50
N GLY A 74 -3.51 0.31 9.09
CA GLY A 74 -2.19 0.90 9.35
C GLY A 74 -1.24 0.76 8.17
N PHE A 75 -0.56 1.84 7.81
CA PHE A 75 0.59 1.82 6.92
C PHE A 75 1.88 2.07 7.70
N HIS A 76 2.92 1.32 7.36
CA HIS A 76 4.26 1.49 7.95
C HIS A 76 5.31 1.60 6.85
N ILE A 77 6.30 2.46 7.07
CA ILE A 77 7.46 2.67 6.21
C ILE A 77 8.71 2.54 7.08
N ASN A 78 9.56 1.55 6.81
CA ASN A 78 10.81 1.34 7.53
C ASN A 78 11.97 1.50 6.55
N VAL A 79 12.90 2.41 6.84
CA VAL A 79 14.08 2.70 6.01
C VAL A 79 15.31 2.14 6.74
N GLY A 80 16.15 1.36 6.05
CA GLY A 80 17.41 0.85 6.64
C GLY A 80 17.23 -0.10 7.83
N GLY A 81 16.07 -0.75 7.95
CA GLY A 81 15.74 -1.62 9.08
C GLY A 81 15.42 -0.91 10.39
N ILE A 82 15.52 0.42 10.44
CA ILE A 82 15.03 1.21 11.57
C ILE A 82 13.51 1.24 11.49
N THR A 83 12.84 0.68 12.50
CA THR A 83 11.38 0.72 12.59
C THR A 83 10.93 2.16 12.78
N SER A 84 10.28 2.75 11.79
CA SER A 84 9.54 3.99 12.03
C SER A 84 8.37 3.67 12.95
N THR A 85 8.30 4.37 14.09
CA THR A 85 7.22 4.22 15.07
C THR A 85 5.92 4.86 14.57
N GLU A 86 5.98 5.73 13.57
CA GLU A 86 4.81 6.46 13.10
C GLU A 86 3.97 5.61 12.15
N VAL A 87 2.75 5.30 12.59
CA VAL A 87 1.79 4.50 11.82
C VAL A 87 0.76 5.43 11.22
N ARG A 88 0.77 5.59 9.91
CA ARG A 88 -0.30 6.32 9.21
C ARG A 88 -1.52 5.42 9.13
N ARG A 89 -2.60 5.78 9.81
CA ARG A 89 -3.88 5.05 9.72
C ARG A 89 -4.79 5.71 8.69
N VAL A 90 -5.29 4.95 7.73
CA VAL A 90 -6.19 5.48 6.69
C VAL A 90 -7.38 4.55 6.46
N SER A 91 -8.57 5.13 6.36
CA SER A 91 -9.79 4.41 5.95
C SER A 91 -9.74 4.13 4.45
N LEU A 92 -9.81 2.85 4.07
CA LEU A 92 -9.86 2.46 2.65
C LEU A 92 -11.27 2.57 2.06
N ASP A 93 -12.30 2.63 2.92
CA ASP A 93 -13.71 2.75 2.58
C ASP A 93 -14.37 3.80 3.50
N PRO A 94 -14.02 5.10 3.30
CA PRO A 94 -14.51 6.19 4.13
C PRO A 94 -16.00 6.47 3.89
N SER A 95 -16.69 6.97 4.93
CA SER A 95 -18.02 7.58 4.73
C SER A 95 -17.92 8.86 3.88
N GLN A 96 -19.05 9.32 3.34
CA GLN A 96 -19.12 10.59 2.59
C GLN A 96 -18.66 11.83 3.40
N ASN A 97 -18.59 11.71 4.74
CA ASN A 97 -18.24 12.80 5.64
C ASN A 97 -16.82 12.68 6.23
N GLU A 98 -16.06 11.65 5.87
CA GLU A 98 -14.67 11.48 6.28
C GLU A 98 -13.74 12.19 5.29
N THR A 99 -12.64 12.77 5.78
CA THR A 99 -11.59 13.34 4.95
C THR A 99 -11.07 12.27 3.99
N GLN A 100 -11.34 12.46 2.69
CA GLN A 100 -11.05 11.45 1.68
C GLN A 100 -9.55 11.48 1.34
N HIS A 101 -8.76 10.69 2.05
CA HIS A 101 -7.35 10.43 1.71
C HIS A 101 -7.20 9.45 0.54
N VAL A 102 -8.29 8.77 0.18
CA VAL A 102 -8.39 7.86 -0.95
C VAL A 102 -8.88 8.63 -2.17
N ARG A 103 -8.16 8.54 -3.28
CA ARG A 103 -8.51 9.16 -4.56
C ARG A 103 -8.82 8.09 -5.59
N GLU A 104 -9.92 8.23 -6.33
CA GLU A 104 -10.18 7.42 -7.51
C GLU A 104 -9.40 7.97 -8.72
N ARG A 105 -8.73 7.08 -9.45
CA ARG A 105 -7.97 7.36 -10.68
C ARG A 105 -8.88 7.19 -11.91
N GLU A 106 -8.41 7.69 -13.06
CA GLU A 106 -9.12 7.55 -14.34
C GLU A 106 -9.35 6.10 -14.77
N ASP A 107 -8.48 5.18 -14.36
CA ASP A 107 -8.59 3.74 -14.62
C ASP A 107 -9.48 2.98 -13.62
N ARG A 108 -10.19 3.73 -12.75
CA ARG A 108 -11.07 3.24 -11.69
C ARG A 108 -10.35 2.45 -10.60
N TRP A 109 -9.03 2.53 -10.52
CA TRP A 109 -8.29 2.13 -9.32
C TRP A 109 -8.34 3.25 -8.29
N MET A 110 -8.32 2.87 -7.02
CA MET A 110 -8.16 3.80 -5.91
C MET A 110 -6.69 3.87 -5.53
N GLU A 111 -6.25 5.06 -5.12
CA GLU A 111 -4.93 5.28 -4.56
C GLU A 111 -5.00 6.01 -3.23
N VAL A 112 -4.07 5.70 -2.34
CA VAL A 112 -3.91 6.37 -1.05
C VAL A 112 -2.44 6.52 -0.72
N GLU A 113 -2.05 7.69 -0.24
CA GLU A 113 -0.69 7.94 0.21
C GLU A 113 -0.42 7.21 1.53
N MET A 114 0.62 6.38 1.56
CA MET A 114 1.05 5.63 2.73
C MET A 114 1.95 6.47 3.64
N GLY A 115 2.68 7.42 3.08
CA GLY A 115 3.69 8.23 3.76
C GLY A 115 4.85 8.57 2.83
N GLU A 116 5.87 9.20 3.39
CA GLU A 116 7.05 9.67 2.68
C GLU A 116 8.33 9.12 3.30
N PHE A 117 9.38 9.02 2.50
CA PHE A 117 10.73 8.74 2.98
C PHE A 117 11.76 9.42 2.08
N PHE A 118 12.87 9.84 2.68
CA PHE A 118 13.97 10.43 1.96
C PHE A 118 15.02 9.36 1.59
N ASN A 119 15.44 9.36 0.33
CA ASN A 119 16.53 8.51 -0.14
C ASN A 119 17.85 9.29 -0.08
N GLU A 120 18.66 9.08 0.96
CA GLU A 120 19.98 9.72 1.10
C GLU A 120 21.00 9.11 0.13
N PHE A 121 22.07 9.85 -0.18
CA PHE A 121 23.14 9.37 -1.05
C PHE A 121 23.85 8.15 -0.43
N GLY A 122 23.71 6.98 -1.06
CA GLY A 122 24.75 5.95 -1.00
C GLY A 122 24.66 4.90 0.11
N ASP A 123 23.47 4.63 0.68
CA ASP A 123 23.34 3.52 1.63
C ASP A 123 22.84 2.23 0.95
N ASP A 124 23.31 1.08 1.43
CA ASP A 124 22.79 -0.25 1.09
C ASP A 124 21.46 -0.52 1.81
N GLY A 125 20.53 0.42 1.69
CA GLY A 125 19.26 0.39 2.40
C GLY A 125 18.17 -0.36 1.64
N THR A 126 17.34 -1.06 2.40
CA THR A 126 16.01 -1.48 1.91
C THR A 126 14.94 -0.63 2.58
N VAL A 127 13.91 -0.31 1.83
CA VAL A 127 12.69 0.29 2.36
C VAL A 127 11.61 -0.78 2.40
N GLN A 128 11.11 -1.04 3.61
CA GLN A 128 9.97 -1.93 3.81
C GLN A 128 8.70 -1.09 3.96
N LEU A 129 7.74 -1.35 3.09
CA LEU A 129 6.41 -0.76 3.09
C LEU A 129 5.40 -1.83 3.48
N SER A 130 4.55 -1.56 4.47
CA SER A 130 3.53 -2.52 4.87
C SER A 130 2.15 -1.91 5.07
N LEU A 131 1.13 -2.73 4.81
CA LEU A 131 -0.26 -2.50 5.17
C LEU A 131 -0.62 -3.56 6.21
N ARG A 132 -1.13 -3.12 7.37
CA ARG A 132 -1.43 -3.98 8.51
C ARG A 132 -2.82 -3.68 9.07
N GLU A 133 -3.62 -4.72 9.24
CA GLU A 133 -4.89 -4.68 9.97
C GLU A 133 -5.09 -6.02 10.69
N VAL A 134 -4.82 -6.01 11.99
CA VAL A 134 -4.65 -7.21 12.84
C VAL A 134 -5.73 -7.36 13.90
N ASP A 135 -6.73 -6.50 13.92
CA ASP A 135 -7.89 -6.71 14.80
C ASP A 135 -8.64 -7.97 14.33
N THR A 136 -8.63 -9.00 15.17
CA THR A 136 -9.23 -10.30 14.88
C THR A 136 -10.71 -10.39 15.29
N SER A 137 -11.33 -9.29 15.74
CA SER A 137 -12.76 -9.29 16.08
C SER A 137 -13.70 -9.36 14.87
N TYR A 138 -13.17 -9.27 13.63
CA TYR A 138 -13.94 -9.33 12.39
C TYR A 138 -13.11 -9.85 11.21
N PHE A 139 -13.82 -10.43 10.25
CA PHE A 139 -13.25 -10.88 8.98
C PHE A 139 -12.97 -9.72 8.02
N LYS A 140 -11.95 -9.90 7.18
CA LYS A 140 -11.58 -8.99 6.10
C LYS A 140 -11.65 -9.75 4.78
N GLN A 141 -12.25 -9.14 3.76
CA GLN A 141 -12.36 -9.74 2.43
C GLN A 141 -12.54 -8.66 1.37
N GLY A 142 -12.13 -8.96 0.13
CA GLY A 142 -12.52 -8.19 -1.05
C GLY A 142 -11.60 -7.00 -1.36
N LEU A 143 -10.49 -6.85 -0.63
CA LEU A 143 -9.42 -5.92 -1.00
C LEU A 143 -8.62 -6.51 -2.16
N ILE A 144 -8.55 -5.80 -3.28
CA ILE A 144 -7.74 -6.16 -4.44
C ILE A 144 -6.59 -5.17 -4.50
N ILE A 145 -5.34 -5.65 -4.49
CA ILE A 145 -4.16 -4.81 -4.49
C ILE A 145 -3.44 -4.96 -5.82
N GLU A 146 -3.19 -3.85 -6.49
CA GLU A 146 -2.37 -3.79 -7.69
C GLU A 146 -0.89 -3.70 -7.32
N GLY A 147 -0.54 -2.82 -6.36
CA GLY A 147 0.84 -2.69 -5.91
C GLY A 147 1.10 -1.43 -5.10
N ILE A 148 2.37 -0.99 -5.16
CA ILE A 148 2.85 0.25 -4.58
C ILE A 148 3.51 1.09 -5.68
N GLU A 149 3.20 2.38 -5.72
CA GLU A 149 3.86 3.34 -6.59
C GLU A 149 4.72 4.30 -5.75
N LEU A 150 5.99 4.46 -6.14
CA LEU A 150 6.88 5.46 -5.57
C LEU A 150 6.96 6.66 -6.50
N ARG A 151 6.65 7.84 -5.94
CA ARG A 151 6.66 9.10 -6.71
C ARG A 151 7.62 10.07 -6.04
N PRO A 152 8.61 10.62 -6.78
CA PRO A 152 9.44 11.68 -6.25
C PRO A 152 8.55 12.89 -5.93
N LYS A 153 8.76 13.50 -4.78
CA LYS A 153 8.19 14.78 -4.39
C LYS A 153 9.29 15.82 -4.45
N ASP A 154 8.98 16.98 -5.02
CA ASP A 154 9.87 18.11 -4.96
C ASP A 154 10.08 18.45 -3.47
N THR A 155 11.33 18.41 -3.02
CA THR A 155 11.71 19.14 -1.81
C THR A 155 11.46 20.60 -2.15
N GLY A 156 10.42 21.18 -1.58
CA GLY A 156 10.10 22.60 -1.78
C GLY A 156 11.38 23.42 -1.65
N SER A 157 11.72 24.11 -2.74
CA SER A 157 12.86 25.03 -2.85
C SER A 157 12.67 26.25 -1.96
#